data_AF-A0A7C3RB58-F1
#
_entry.id   AF-A0A7C3RB58-F1
#
_cell.length_a   1.000
_cell.length_b   1.000
_cell.length_c   1.000
_cell.angle_alpha   90.00
_cell.angle_beta   90.00
_cell.angle_gamma   90.00
#
_symmetry.space_group_name_H-M   'P 1'
#
loop_
_entity.id
_entity.type
_entity.pdbx_description
1 polymer ?
#
loop_
_entity_poly.entity_id
_entity_poly.type
_entity_poly.pdbx_seq_one_letter_code
_entity_poly.pdbx_strand_id
1 'polypeptide(L)'
;MKVISNQSEGQEKFELVTEQHDGRLWPTVAICCVLAAGFGQAQNYESHWNLQAVNADGTSAWNGTHPFKIRGVLLCNPDEMLDYTPNFLPYDATNIGNLGGQWQIAFQAVEPGDRGGTFCYMAQNYGNLGWIRDTSRSYSNEAWTAEVLRLNFDPETMHQFRAGDLIEVTANISLFYGGKRNINEAHYNDPQYNFYITLVQSNYGLPEPEVITLADIKNPDDTYIFDQTRATGGEHYQGMRVRINNLTLVTTNGWNPTNSWAGRLCIAADSTGRTLPLRHPRYSLGPPPEGVFDAFGIFNQESGSGSQGTNGYELFVQQVIPQQTPAIAIASKAMLSWPAGGAAFEVEYSTDLTNWHVLNNPVIAIASTNIVLDELTYPQRFYRLRKTN
;
A
#
# COMPACT_ATOMS: atom_id res chain seq x y z
N MET A 1 -36.24 -18.46 -30.83
CA MET A 1 -35.91 -17.62 -32.00
C MET A 1 -37.10 -16.71 -32.32
N LYS A 2 -37.12 -15.50 -31.75
CA LYS A 2 -37.67 -14.29 -32.36
C LYS A 2 -37.25 -13.11 -31.48
N VAL A 3 -36.28 -12.36 -31.96
CA VAL A 3 -35.95 -11.01 -31.46
C VAL A 3 -36.87 -10.06 -32.21
N ILE A 4 -37.60 -9.22 -31.48
CA ILE A 4 -38.11 -7.95 -32.01
C ILE A 4 -37.81 -6.89 -30.95
N SER A 5 -36.97 -5.94 -31.34
CA SER A 5 -36.63 -4.71 -30.65
C SER A 5 -37.79 -3.72 -30.61
N ASN A 6 -37.89 -2.92 -29.56
CA ASN A 6 -37.92 -1.47 -29.71
C ASN A 6 -37.59 -0.75 -28.40
N GLN A 7 -36.59 0.13 -28.49
CA GLN A 7 -36.35 1.21 -27.55
C GLN A 7 -37.36 2.32 -27.81
N SER A 8 -37.98 2.85 -26.75
CA SER A 8 -38.14 4.29 -26.53
C SER A 8 -38.94 4.53 -25.24
N GLU A 9 -38.37 5.40 -24.39
CA GLU A 9 -39.05 6.19 -23.36
C GLU A 9 -39.58 5.44 -22.12
N GLY A 10 -38.75 5.50 -21.07
CA GLY A 10 -39.18 5.26 -19.70
C GLY A 10 -40.21 6.30 -19.27
N GLN A 11 -41.47 5.92 -19.33
CA GLN A 11 -42.51 6.43 -18.45
C GLN A 11 -43.16 5.24 -17.76
N GLU A 12 -42.85 5.03 -16.48
CA GLU A 12 -43.61 4.09 -15.65
C GLU A 12 -45.00 4.68 -15.41
N LYS A 13 -45.99 4.14 -16.12
CA LYS A 13 -47.41 4.33 -15.81
C LYS A 13 -47.78 3.41 -14.64
N PHE A 14 -48.15 3.99 -13.51
CA PHE A 14 -48.82 3.27 -12.43
C PHE A 14 -50.33 3.37 -12.64
N GLU A 15 -50.96 2.25 -12.99
CA GLU A 15 -52.40 2.13 -13.15
C GLU A 15 -53.03 1.71 -11.81
N LEU A 16 -53.94 2.53 -11.29
CA LEU A 16 -54.61 2.30 -10.01
C LEU A 16 -55.87 1.49 -10.27
N VAL A 17 -55.80 0.17 -10.06
CA VAL A 17 -56.96 -0.72 -10.12
C VAL A 17 -57.81 -0.47 -8.87
N THR A 18 -59.03 0.02 -9.07
CA THR A 18 -60.04 0.12 -8.01
C THR A 18 -61.01 -1.05 -8.14
N GLU A 19 -60.90 -2.03 -7.23
CA GLU A 19 -61.96 -3.01 -7.03
C GLU A 19 -63.08 -2.39 -6.18
N GLN A 20 -64.29 -2.48 -6.71
CA GLN A 20 -65.51 -1.93 -6.14
C GLN A 20 -66.21 -3.02 -5.33
N HIS A 21 -66.27 -2.88 -4.00
CA HIS A 21 -67.22 -3.65 -3.18
C HIS A 21 -67.78 -2.78 -2.04
N ASP A 22 -69.10 -2.63 -2.08
CA ASP A 22 -70.06 -2.34 -1.01
C ASP A 22 -69.76 -1.22 0.01
N GLY A 23 -70.26 -0.03 -0.34
CA GLY A 23 -71.13 0.79 0.50
C GLY A 23 -70.81 0.90 1.99
N ARG A 24 -69.90 1.82 2.35
CA ARG A 24 -69.90 2.62 3.59
C ARG A 24 -68.83 3.71 3.50
N LEU A 25 -69.24 4.98 3.49
CA LEU A 25 -68.34 6.13 3.53
C LEU A 25 -67.76 6.30 4.95
N TRP A 26 -66.45 6.13 5.09
CA TRP A 26 -65.68 6.54 6.28
C TRP A 26 -64.77 7.70 5.86
N PRO A 27 -64.69 8.82 6.61
CA PRO A 27 -63.76 9.89 6.28
C PRO A 27 -62.35 9.46 6.72
N THR A 28 -61.55 8.99 5.77
CA THR A 28 -60.13 8.74 6.01
C THR A 28 -59.41 10.09 6.05
N VAL A 29 -58.92 10.46 7.24
CA VAL A 29 -57.95 11.54 7.43
C VAL A 29 -56.70 11.16 6.63
N ALA A 30 -56.45 11.86 5.53
CA ALA A 30 -55.21 11.76 4.78
C ALA A 30 -54.08 12.39 5.61
N ILE A 31 -53.32 11.57 6.32
CA ILE A 31 -52.01 11.96 6.84
C ILE A 31 -51.10 12.09 5.61
N CYS A 32 -50.82 13.34 5.21
CA CYS A 32 -49.76 13.64 4.27
C CYS A 32 -48.42 13.32 4.95
N CYS A 33 -47.97 12.08 4.85
CA CYS A 33 -46.56 11.75 5.02
C CYS A 33 -45.79 12.42 3.88
N VAL A 34 -45.25 13.60 4.15
CA VAL A 34 -44.18 14.17 3.32
C VAL A 34 -42.98 13.25 3.53
N LEU A 35 -42.85 12.23 2.68
CA LEU A 35 -41.59 11.56 2.48
C LEU A 35 -40.66 12.60 1.87
N ALA A 36 -39.89 13.27 2.73
CA ALA A 36 -38.68 13.93 2.29
C ALA A 36 -37.79 12.83 1.71
N ALA A 37 -37.87 12.64 0.39
CA ALA A 37 -36.82 11.98 -0.35
C ALA A 37 -35.57 12.84 -0.15
N GLY A 38 -34.79 12.50 0.89
CA GLY A 38 -33.43 12.99 0.99
C GLY A 38 -32.76 12.58 -0.29
N PHE A 39 -32.38 13.56 -1.11
CA PHE A 39 -31.41 13.37 -2.16
C PHE A 39 -30.12 12.92 -1.46
N GLY A 40 -29.97 11.62 -1.24
CA GLY A 40 -28.67 11.03 -0.98
C GLY A 40 -27.83 11.42 -2.18
N GLN A 41 -26.90 12.37 -1.99
CA GLN A 41 -25.88 12.57 -3.00
C GLN A 41 -25.24 11.21 -3.20
N ALA A 42 -25.31 10.68 -4.43
CA ALA A 42 -24.47 9.56 -4.80
C ALA A 42 -23.04 10.00 -4.47
N GLN A 43 -22.48 9.48 -3.38
CA GLN A 43 -21.11 9.83 -3.02
C GLN A 43 -20.22 9.30 -4.13
N ASN A 44 -19.50 10.20 -4.77
CA ASN A 44 -18.63 9.86 -5.89
C ASN A 44 -17.46 9.04 -5.34
N TYR A 45 -17.34 7.80 -5.82
CA TYR A 45 -16.11 7.05 -5.67
C TYR A 45 -15.04 7.66 -6.56
N GLU A 46 -13.92 7.99 -5.95
CA GLU A 46 -12.70 8.38 -6.62
C GLU A 46 -11.82 7.14 -6.83
N SER A 47 -11.12 7.10 -7.96
CA SER A 47 -10.14 6.06 -8.25
C SER A 47 -8.76 6.46 -7.74
N HIS A 48 -7.95 5.49 -7.32
CA HIS A 48 -6.55 5.72 -7.00
C HIS A 48 -5.80 6.28 -8.21
N TRP A 49 -6.15 5.80 -9.41
CA TRP A 49 -5.53 6.25 -10.65
C TRP A 49 -5.71 7.76 -10.88
N ASN A 50 -6.95 8.24 -10.75
CA ASN A 50 -7.26 9.64 -10.97
C ASN A 50 -6.78 10.54 -9.81
N LEU A 51 -6.88 10.09 -8.55
CA LEU A 51 -6.41 10.86 -7.39
C LEU A 51 -4.91 11.15 -7.45
N GLN A 52 -4.12 10.18 -7.95
CA GLN A 52 -2.67 10.31 -8.12
C GLN A 52 -2.25 10.87 -9.49
N ALA A 53 -3.17 11.42 -10.28
CA ALA A 53 -2.82 12.01 -11.57
C ALA A 53 -1.87 13.22 -11.41
N VAL A 54 -0.88 13.32 -12.30
CA VAL A 54 0.15 14.36 -12.32
C VAL A 54 0.32 14.99 -13.70
N ASN A 55 0.78 16.24 -13.74
CA ASN A 55 1.15 16.99 -14.95
C ASN A 55 2.60 16.68 -15.35
N ALA A 56 3.03 17.22 -16.49
CA ALA A 56 4.40 17.05 -17.01
C ALA A 56 5.50 17.52 -16.05
N ASP A 57 5.21 18.47 -15.17
CA ASP A 57 6.13 19.00 -14.17
C ASP A 57 6.09 18.23 -12.84
N GLY A 58 5.29 17.16 -12.77
CA GLY A 58 5.09 16.35 -11.58
C GLY A 58 4.09 16.93 -10.59
N THR A 59 3.47 18.09 -10.84
CA THR A 59 2.40 18.63 -9.98
C THR A 59 1.09 17.86 -10.15
N SER A 60 0.15 17.96 -9.21
CA SER A 60 -1.13 17.26 -9.32
C SER A 60 -1.96 17.71 -10.54
N ALA A 61 -2.46 16.75 -11.30
CA ALA A 61 -3.46 16.94 -12.36
C ALA A 61 -4.90 16.64 -11.89
N TRP A 62 -5.08 16.19 -10.64
CA TRP A 62 -6.39 15.86 -10.09
C TRP A 62 -7.30 17.10 -10.03
N ASN A 63 -8.52 16.96 -10.57
CA ASN A 63 -9.53 18.02 -10.68
C ASN A 63 -10.89 17.60 -10.06
N GLY A 64 -10.90 16.57 -9.22
CA GLY A 64 -12.09 16.13 -8.51
C GLY A 64 -12.55 17.11 -7.43
N THR A 65 -13.54 16.68 -6.66
CA THR A 65 -14.17 17.50 -5.61
C THR A 65 -14.31 16.72 -4.32
N HIS A 66 -14.25 17.41 -3.19
CA HIS A 66 -14.51 16.84 -1.87
C HIS A 66 -15.97 17.07 -1.43
N PRO A 67 -16.55 16.18 -0.60
CA PRO A 67 -15.97 14.92 -0.16
C PRO A 67 -16.05 13.84 -1.26
N PHE A 68 -15.13 12.89 -1.21
CA PHE A 68 -15.17 11.67 -2.03
C PHE A 68 -14.90 10.43 -1.18
N LYS A 69 -15.24 9.26 -1.72
CA LYS A 69 -14.89 7.96 -1.16
C LYS A 69 -13.86 7.26 -2.03
N ILE A 70 -12.96 6.50 -1.43
CA ILE A 70 -12.00 5.68 -2.16
C ILE A 70 -11.81 4.35 -1.41
N ARG A 71 -11.70 3.26 -2.16
CA ARG A 71 -11.64 1.89 -1.61
C ARG A 71 -10.36 1.20 -2.03
N GLY A 72 -9.74 0.50 -1.09
CA GLY A 72 -8.60 -0.34 -1.38
C GLY A 72 -8.22 -1.26 -0.22
N VAL A 73 -7.27 -2.16 -0.47
CA VAL A 73 -6.68 -2.99 0.59
C VAL A 73 -5.62 -2.21 1.34
N LEU A 74 -5.72 -2.18 2.67
CA LEU A 74 -4.70 -1.64 3.55
C LEU A 74 -3.40 -2.44 3.42
N LEU A 75 -2.30 -1.79 3.04
CA LEU A 75 -1.04 -2.47 2.75
C LEU A 75 -0.15 -2.66 3.98
N CYS A 76 -0.28 -1.82 5.00
CA CYS A 76 0.54 -1.84 6.21
C CYS A 76 -0.30 -1.69 7.47
N ASN A 77 0.17 -2.23 8.61
CA ASN A 77 -0.44 -1.88 9.88
C ASN A 77 -0.16 -0.40 10.23
N PRO A 78 -1.07 0.28 10.95
CA PRO A 78 -0.92 1.71 11.25
C PRO A 78 0.34 2.11 12.03
N ASP A 79 1.01 1.17 12.68
CA ASP A 79 2.24 1.36 13.48
C ASP A 79 3.54 1.04 12.73
N GLU A 80 3.49 0.62 11.47
CA GLU A 80 4.68 0.18 10.72
C GLU A 80 5.49 1.34 10.14
N MET A 81 4.82 2.38 9.62
CA MET A 81 5.48 3.47 8.89
C MET A 81 6.04 4.52 9.84
N LEU A 82 5.21 5.13 10.70
CA LEU A 82 5.56 6.31 11.51
C LEU A 82 5.34 6.12 13.01
N ASP A 83 5.96 6.99 13.82
CA ASP A 83 5.78 7.01 15.27
C ASP A 83 4.62 7.89 15.66
N TYR A 84 3.47 7.31 16.01
CA TYR A 84 2.33 8.10 16.46
C TYR A 84 2.35 8.41 17.97
N THR A 85 3.45 8.16 18.68
CA THR A 85 3.55 8.49 20.11
C THR A 85 3.31 10.00 20.33
N PRO A 86 2.33 10.39 21.18
CA PRO A 86 2.05 11.80 21.43
C PRO A 86 3.27 12.53 22.01
N ASN A 87 3.60 13.68 21.43
CA ASN A 87 4.64 14.59 21.91
C ASN A 87 4.31 16.02 21.47
N PHE A 88 3.37 16.67 22.15
CA PHE A 88 2.98 18.04 21.90
C PHE A 88 4.15 19.00 22.15
N LEU A 89 4.39 19.89 21.18
CA LEU A 89 5.43 20.91 21.23
C LEU A 89 4.78 22.24 20.85
N PRO A 90 4.71 23.24 21.75
CA PRO A 90 4.16 24.54 21.41
C PRO A 90 5.04 25.25 20.39
N TYR A 91 4.45 26.11 19.56
CA TYR A 91 5.21 26.95 18.64
C TYR A 91 6.04 27.97 19.42
N ASP A 92 7.35 27.85 19.27
CA ASP A 92 8.35 28.82 19.69
C ASP A 92 9.58 28.70 18.79
N ALA A 93 10.60 29.54 19.04
CA ALA A 93 11.83 29.55 18.24
C ALA A 93 12.63 28.23 18.28
N THR A 94 12.45 27.41 19.33
CA THR A 94 13.17 26.13 19.50
C THR A 94 12.45 24.97 18.82
N ASN A 95 11.15 25.08 18.63
CA ASN A 95 10.30 24.02 18.05
C ASN A 95 9.98 24.22 16.56
N ILE A 96 10.52 25.26 15.90
CA ILE A 96 10.29 25.51 14.48
C ILE A 96 10.61 24.25 13.65
N GLY A 97 9.62 23.76 12.90
CA GLY A 97 9.75 22.59 12.03
C GLY A 97 9.70 21.24 12.76
N ASN A 98 9.68 21.23 14.10
CA ASN A 98 9.60 19.99 14.88
C ASN A 98 8.15 19.51 14.94
N LEU A 99 7.92 18.30 14.45
CA LEU A 99 6.66 17.59 14.56
C LEU A 99 6.65 16.69 15.81
N GLY A 100 5.45 16.37 16.29
CA GLY A 100 5.23 15.41 17.37
C GLY A 100 4.99 14.00 16.82
N GLY A 101 3.98 13.32 17.35
CA GLY A 101 3.50 12.05 16.78
C GLY A 101 3.09 12.20 15.32
N GLN A 102 3.36 11.19 14.50
CA GLN A 102 2.98 11.12 13.10
C GLN A 102 2.38 9.77 12.78
N TRP A 103 1.38 9.76 11.91
CA TRP A 103 0.61 8.57 11.56
C TRP A 103 0.47 8.49 10.04
N GLN A 104 0.66 7.30 9.48
CA GLN A 104 0.53 7.07 8.04
C GLN A 104 0.16 5.63 7.73
N ILE A 105 -0.74 5.46 6.76
CA ILE A 105 -1.05 4.18 6.12
C ILE A 105 -0.99 4.33 4.61
N ALA A 106 -0.91 3.21 3.90
CA ALA A 106 -1.11 3.13 2.46
C ALA A 106 -2.15 2.06 2.14
N PHE A 107 -2.97 2.29 1.13
CA PHE A 107 -3.93 1.31 0.64
C PHE A 107 -3.99 1.33 -0.89
N GLN A 108 -4.23 0.17 -1.49
CA GLN A 108 -4.12 -0.08 -2.92
C GLN A 108 -5.47 -0.41 -3.55
N ALA A 109 -5.68 0.06 -4.77
CA ALA A 109 -6.85 -0.23 -5.59
C ALA A 109 -7.16 -1.74 -5.67
N VAL A 110 -8.46 -2.06 -5.64
CA VAL A 110 -9.00 -3.42 -5.87
C VAL A 110 -10.00 -3.50 -7.01
N GLU A 111 -10.58 -2.36 -7.38
CA GLU A 111 -11.67 -2.33 -8.36
C GLU A 111 -11.11 -2.54 -9.77
N PRO A 112 -11.78 -3.35 -10.62
CA PRO A 112 -11.33 -3.56 -11.99
C PRO A 112 -11.20 -2.24 -12.76
N GLY A 113 -10.02 -1.99 -13.35
CA GLY A 113 -9.74 -0.78 -14.12
C GLY A 113 -9.18 0.38 -13.29
N ASP A 114 -9.11 0.26 -11.97
CA ASP A 114 -8.33 1.16 -11.12
C ASP A 114 -6.92 0.60 -10.86
N ARG A 115 -5.95 1.49 -10.61
CA ARG A 115 -4.57 1.14 -10.36
C ARG A 115 -3.88 2.19 -9.49
N GLY A 116 -2.92 1.73 -8.70
CA GLY A 116 -2.13 2.54 -7.79
C GLY A 116 -2.58 2.38 -6.35
N GLY A 117 -1.99 3.17 -5.48
CA GLY A 117 -2.43 3.30 -4.10
C GLY A 117 -2.47 4.74 -3.63
N THR A 118 -2.94 4.94 -2.42
CA THR A 118 -3.08 6.26 -1.79
C THR A 118 -2.64 6.16 -0.35
N PHE A 119 -2.03 7.23 0.13
CA PHE A 119 -1.58 7.35 1.50
C PHE A 119 -2.55 8.25 2.27
N CYS A 120 -2.84 7.84 3.50
CA CYS A 120 -3.43 8.73 4.49
C CYS A 120 -2.32 9.18 5.44
N TYR A 121 -2.28 10.47 5.78
CA TYR A 121 -1.22 11.01 6.64
C TYR A 121 -1.76 12.04 7.63
N MET A 122 -1.26 11.98 8.86
CA MET A 122 -1.45 12.98 9.90
C MET A 122 -0.18 13.22 10.70
N ALA A 123 -0.04 14.42 11.26
CA ALA A 123 0.95 14.69 12.29
C ALA A 123 0.44 15.65 13.35
N GLN A 124 1.00 15.50 14.54
CA GLN A 124 0.93 16.44 15.63
C GLN A 124 1.93 17.58 15.39
N ASN A 125 1.61 18.76 15.93
CA ASN A 125 2.44 19.96 15.89
C ASN A 125 2.64 20.59 14.50
N TYR A 126 1.66 20.45 13.59
CA TYR A 126 1.69 21.18 12.32
C TYR A 126 1.75 22.71 12.47
N GLY A 127 1.26 23.24 13.60
CA GLY A 127 1.44 24.64 13.99
C GLY A 127 2.90 25.11 14.00
N ASN A 128 3.87 24.20 14.15
CA ASN A 128 5.29 24.52 14.21
C ASN A 128 5.95 24.75 12.85
N LEU A 129 5.24 24.50 11.75
CA LEU A 129 5.80 24.73 10.43
C LEU A 129 6.07 26.22 10.19
N GLY A 130 7.16 26.50 9.48
CA GLY A 130 7.69 27.85 9.28
C GLY A 130 6.75 28.81 8.54
N TRP A 131 5.65 28.32 7.96
CA TRP A 131 4.60 29.12 7.31
C TRP A 131 3.26 29.12 8.06
N ILE A 132 3.09 28.32 9.12
CA ILE A 132 1.87 28.29 9.95
C ILE A 132 2.09 29.10 11.23
N ARG A 133 3.13 28.78 12.01
CA ARG A 133 3.56 29.55 13.21
C ARG A 133 2.45 29.79 14.23
N ASP A 134 1.64 28.76 14.51
CA ASP A 134 0.45 28.87 15.33
C ASP A 134 0.19 27.60 16.14
N THR A 135 0.48 27.65 17.45
CA THR A 135 0.23 26.56 18.40
C THR A 135 -1.22 26.07 18.38
N SER A 136 -2.19 26.94 18.10
CA SER A 136 -3.60 26.56 18.10
C SER A 136 -3.97 25.57 16.97
N ARG A 137 -3.10 25.44 15.96
CA ARG A 137 -3.21 24.45 14.86
C ARG A 137 -2.62 23.08 15.19
N SER A 138 -2.13 22.88 16.41
CA SER A 138 -1.51 21.65 16.86
C SER A 138 -2.44 20.87 17.79
N TYR A 139 -2.57 19.57 17.56
CA TYR A 139 -3.25 18.67 18.49
C TYR A 139 -2.51 18.62 19.84
N SER A 140 -3.23 18.78 20.96
CA SER A 140 -2.70 18.39 22.27
C SER A 140 -2.41 16.88 22.31
N ASN A 141 -1.74 16.38 23.35
CA ASN A 141 -1.50 14.94 23.47
C ASN A 141 -2.79 14.14 23.58
N GLU A 142 -3.77 14.67 24.32
CA GLU A 142 -5.08 14.05 24.51
C GLU A 142 -5.87 14.02 23.20
N ALA A 143 -5.91 15.16 22.48
CA ALA A 143 -6.59 15.26 21.19
C ALA A 143 -5.92 14.35 20.14
N TRP A 144 -4.59 14.34 20.07
CA TRP A 144 -3.84 13.47 19.17
C TRP A 144 -4.11 11.99 19.44
N THR A 145 -4.15 11.60 20.72
CA THR A 145 -4.47 10.22 21.12
C THR A 145 -5.88 9.84 20.66
N ALA A 146 -6.86 10.74 20.78
CA ALA A 146 -8.22 10.50 20.29
C ALA A 146 -8.27 10.32 18.76
N GLU A 147 -7.55 11.14 17.99
CA GLU A 147 -7.46 11.01 16.53
C GLU A 147 -6.79 9.70 16.11
N VAL A 148 -5.69 9.31 16.73
CA VAL A 148 -5.02 8.04 16.44
C VAL A 148 -5.92 6.85 16.75
N LEU A 149 -6.69 6.90 17.86
CA LEU A 149 -7.68 5.86 18.16
C LEU A 149 -8.79 5.82 17.12
N ARG A 150 -9.30 6.98 16.69
CA ARG A 150 -10.35 7.08 15.67
C ARG A 150 -9.90 6.50 14.32
N LEU A 151 -8.62 6.63 13.97
CA LEU A 151 -8.08 6.15 12.70
C LEU A 151 -7.56 4.71 12.74
N ASN A 152 -7.27 4.17 13.93
CA ASN A 152 -6.77 2.80 14.08
C ASN A 152 -7.89 1.77 14.26
N PHE A 153 -9.13 2.20 14.51
CA PHE A 153 -10.25 1.31 14.79
C PHE A 153 -11.46 1.67 13.94
N ASP A 154 -12.12 0.63 13.42
CA ASP A 154 -13.41 0.77 12.77
C ASP A 154 -14.47 1.22 13.80
N PRO A 155 -15.24 2.29 13.51
CA PRO A 155 -16.16 2.88 14.48
C PRO A 155 -17.36 2.00 14.82
N GLU A 156 -17.74 1.06 13.95
CA GLU A 156 -18.93 0.22 14.15
C GLU A 156 -18.59 -1.07 14.88
N THR A 157 -17.48 -1.71 14.49
CA THR A 157 -17.08 -3.03 14.98
C THR A 157 -16.01 -3.00 16.05
N MET A 158 -15.34 -1.84 16.23
CA MET A 158 -14.12 -1.71 17.04
C MET A 158 -13.00 -2.64 16.58
N HIS A 159 -13.05 -3.12 15.33
CA HIS A 159 -11.96 -3.87 14.71
C HIS A 159 -10.76 -2.95 14.54
N GLN A 160 -9.61 -3.37 15.04
CA GLN A 160 -8.37 -2.64 14.78
C GLN A 160 -7.95 -2.90 13.33
N PHE A 161 -7.77 -1.85 12.54
CA PHE A 161 -7.34 -1.99 11.15
C PHE A 161 -5.96 -2.67 11.05
N ARG A 162 -5.86 -3.61 10.13
CA ARG A 162 -4.65 -4.41 9.86
C ARG A 162 -4.35 -4.48 8.37
N ALA A 163 -3.08 -4.68 8.06
CA ALA A 163 -2.65 -5.00 6.70
C ALA A 163 -3.46 -6.19 6.15
N GLY A 164 -3.99 -6.06 4.93
CA GLY A 164 -4.88 -7.03 4.31
C GLY A 164 -6.37 -6.80 4.55
N ASP A 165 -6.77 -5.80 5.33
CA ASP A 165 -8.19 -5.39 5.41
C ASP A 165 -8.60 -4.62 4.15
N LEU A 166 -9.82 -4.88 3.67
CA LEU A 166 -10.46 -4.02 2.67
C LEU A 166 -11.15 -2.86 3.40
N ILE A 167 -10.73 -1.64 3.08
CA ILE A 167 -11.21 -0.42 3.73
C ILE A 167 -11.82 0.54 2.70
N GLU A 168 -12.68 1.42 3.21
CA GLU A 168 -13.17 2.58 2.49
C GLU A 168 -12.79 3.83 3.28
N VAL A 169 -12.23 4.81 2.59
CA VAL A 169 -11.84 6.10 3.16
C VAL A 169 -12.77 7.17 2.61
N THR A 170 -13.45 7.89 3.51
CA THR A 170 -14.18 9.12 3.16
C THR A 170 -13.25 10.30 3.38
N ALA A 171 -12.84 10.95 2.30
CA ALA A 171 -11.90 12.08 2.32
C ALA A 171 -12.66 13.41 2.21
N ASN A 172 -12.61 14.21 3.28
CA ASN A 172 -13.15 15.57 3.28
C ASN A 172 -12.15 16.59 2.70
N ILE A 173 -10.86 16.26 2.71
CA ILE A 173 -9.82 17.02 2.04
C ILE A 173 -8.64 16.11 1.67
N SER A 174 -7.80 16.58 0.74
CA SER A 174 -6.57 15.90 0.32
C SER A 174 -5.58 16.95 -0.16
N LEU A 175 -4.29 16.78 0.10
CA LEU A 175 -3.25 17.69 -0.36
C LEU A 175 -2.21 16.96 -1.21
N PHE A 176 -1.73 17.68 -2.22
CA PHE A 176 -0.60 17.24 -3.02
C PHE A 176 0.71 17.71 -2.38
N TYR A 177 1.68 16.81 -2.30
CA TYR A 177 3.03 17.12 -1.86
C TYR A 177 4.03 16.19 -2.54
N GLY A 178 4.93 16.76 -3.35
CA GLY A 178 6.11 16.05 -3.83
C GLY A 178 5.84 14.85 -4.75
N GLY A 179 4.83 14.97 -5.61
CA GLY A 179 4.47 13.97 -6.63
C GLY A 179 3.37 12.99 -6.21
N LYS A 180 2.93 13.03 -4.95
CA LYS A 180 1.78 12.27 -4.45
C LYS A 180 0.70 13.15 -3.84
N ARG A 181 -0.55 12.72 -3.99
CA ARG A 181 -1.71 13.34 -3.31
C ARG A 181 -2.14 12.47 -2.14
N ASN A 182 -1.99 12.98 -0.94
CA ASN A 182 -2.36 12.26 0.28
C ASN A 182 -3.76 12.69 0.73
N ILE A 183 -4.52 11.74 1.25
CA ILE A 183 -5.69 12.04 2.08
C ILE A 183 -5.17 12.47 3.44
N ASN A 184 -5.55 13.66 3.87
CA ASN A 184 -5.13 14.22 5.14
C ASN A 184 -6.18 15.21 5.61
N GLU A 185 -5.95 15.85 6.75
CA GLU A 185 -6.87 16.84 7.33
C GLU A 185 -6.45 18.28 6.99
N ALA A 186 -5.76 18.43 5.84
CA ALA A 186 -5.11 19.66 5.39
C ALA A 186 -4.25 20.36 6.45
N HIS A 187 -3.71 19.58 7.38
CA HIS A 187 -2.87 20.05 8.48
C HIS A 187 -3.61 20.98 9.46
N TYR A 188 -4.94 20.83 9.52
CA TYR A 188 -5.81 21.50 10.48
C TYR A 188 -6.31 20.49 11.52
N ASN A 189 -6.52 20.96 12.75
CA ASN A 189 -7.12 20.22 13.86
C ASN A 189 -8.62 20.50 14.01
N ASP A 190 -9.28 20.85 12.91
CA ASP A 190 -10.70 21.14 12.88
C ASP A 190 -11.46 19.90 12.36
N PRO A 191 -12.43 19.37 13.13
CA PRO A 191 -13.19 18.17 12.78
C PRO A 191 -13.84 18.18 11.40
N GLN A 192 -14.08 19.35 10.79
CA GLN A 192 -14.63 19.42 9.43
C GLN A 192 -13.69 18.83 8.36
N TYR A 193 -12.38 18.78 8.63
CA TYR A 193 -11.38 18.23 7.70
C TYR A 193 -11.04 16.76 7.98
N ASN A 194 -11.60 16.16 9.04
CA ASN A 194 -11.35 14.77 9.36
C ASN A 194 -11.71 13.86 8.19
N PHE A 195 -10.84 12.91 7.85
CA PHE A 195 -11.20 11.80 6.98
C PHE A 195 -11.58 10.59 7.83
N TYR A 196 -12.43 9.72 7.31
CA TYR A 196 -12.95 8.56 8.05
C TYR A 196 -12.56 7.27 7.35
N ILE A 197 -12.25 6.23 8.13
CA ILE A 197 -11.95 4.90 7.63
C ILE A 197 -13.02 3.97 8.16
N THR A 198 -13.63 3.19 7.26
CA THR A 198 -14.59 2.15 7.61
C THR A 198 -14.12 0.82 7.06
N LEU A 199 -14.28 -0.23 7.86
CA LEU A 199 -13.99 -1.59 7.43
C LEU A 199 -15.07 -2.07 6.46
N VAL A 200 -14.66 -2.50 5.27
CA VAL A 200 -15.55 -3.17 4.30
C VAL A 200 -15.50 -4.68 4.53
N GLN A 201 -14.29 -5.23 4.65
CA GLN A 201 -14.07 -6.65 4.90
C GLN A 201 -12.74 -6.87 5.63
N SER A 202 -12.78 -7.44 6.83
CA SER A 202 -11.57 -7.85 7.54
C SER A 202 -10.86 -9.00 6.83
N ASN A 203 -9.53 -9.05 6.88
CA ASN A 203 -8.74 -10.15 6.32
C ASN A 203 -9.07 -10.46 4.85
N TYR A 204 -9.30 -9.42 4.05
CA TYR A 204 -9.51 -9.55 2.61
C TYR A 204 -8.30 -10.19 1.91
N GLY A 205 -7.09 -9.96 2.46
CA GLY A 205 -5.82 -10.45 1.97
C GLY A 205 -5.03 -9.35 1.27
N LEU A 206 -3.71 -9.40 1.39
CA LEU A 206 -2.84 -8.46 0.67
C LEU A 206 -2.87 -8.77 -0.84
N PRO A 207 -2.79 -7.73 -1.71
CA PRO A 207 -2.57 -7.96 -3.13
C PRO A 207 -1.29 -8.74 -3.37
N GLU A 208 -1.32 -9.64 -4.35
CA GLU A 208 -0.11 -10.24 -4.88
C GLU A 208 0.83 -9.13 -5.37
N PRO A 209 2.13 -9.17 -5.01
CA PRO A 209 3.04 -8.10 -5.32
C PRO A 209 3.38 -8.12 -6.81
N GLU A 210 3.30 -6.96 -7.46
CA GLU A 210 3.73 -6.85 -8.85
C GLU A 210 5.25 -6.95 -8.93
N VAL A 211 5.76 -7.85 -9.78
CA VAL A 211 7.20 -8.08 -9.90
C VAL A 211 7.79 -7.06 -10.87
N ILE A 212 8.70 -6.23 -10.36
CA ILE A 212 9.38 -5.19 -11.14
C ILE A 212 10.90 -5.29 -10.97
N THR A 213 11.62 -4.55 -11.79
CA THR A 213 13.06 -4.34 -11.73
C THR A 213 13.36 -2.85 -11.59
N LEU A 214 14.61 -2.49 -11.26
CA LEU A 214 14.99 -1.08 -11.28
C LEU A 214 14.93 -0.47 -12.69
N ALA A 215 15.02 -1.27 -13.75
CA ALA A 215 14.88 -0.78 -15.12
C ALA A 215 13.47 -0.30 -15.47
N ASP A 216 12.44 -0.75 -14.75
CA ASP A 216 11.05 -0.32 -14.96
C ASP A 216 10.81 1.10 -14.42
N ILE A 217 11.68 1.57 -13.53
CA ILE A 217 11.55 2.86 -12.83
C ILE A 217 12.76 3.78 -13.03
N LYS A 218 13.83 3.30 -13.64
CA LYS A 218 15.07 4.07 -13.87
C LYS A 218 15.69 3.82 -15.23
N ASN A 219 16.22 4.90 -15.80
CA ASN A 219 17.04 4.89 -17.00
C ASN A 219 18.39 4.19 -16.75
N PRO A 220 19.13 3.83 -17.82
CA PRO A 220 20.48 3.26 -17.69
C PRO A 220 21.50 4.14 -16.94
N ASP A 221 21.27 5.46 -16.87
CA ASP A 221 22.12 6.42 -16.15
C ASP A 221 21.69 6.64 -14.68
N ASP A 222 20.85 5.76 -14.14
CA ASP A 222 20.31 5.79 -12.78
C ASP A 222 19.33 6.94 -12.47
N THR A 223 18.94 7.74 -13.48
CA THR A 223 17.87 8.73 -13.33
C THR A 223 16.49 8.07 -13.34
N TYR A 224 15.52 8.67 -12.64
CA TYR A 224 14.16 8.14 -12.60
C TYR A 224 13.44 8.30 -13.94
N ILE A 225 12.63 7.29 -14.29
CA ILE A 225 11.65 7.37 -15.37
C ILE A 225 10.41 8.04 -14.79
N PHE A 226 10.15 9.26 -15.24
CA PHE A 226 8.91 9.98 -14.96
C PHE A 226 7.99 9.93 -16.19
N ASP A 227 6.73 9.57 -15.96
CA ASP A 227 5.71 9.48 -17.00
C ASP A 227 4.39 10.04 -16.47
N GLN A 228 4.02 11.23 -16.96
CA GLN A 228 2.77 11.91 -16.58
C GLN A 228 1.51 11.11 -16.92
N THR A 229 1.58 10.19 -17.90
CA THR A 229 0.44 9.33 -18.24
C THR A 229 0.29 8.17 -17.25
N ARG A 230 1.29 7.99 -16.38
CA ARG A 230 1.42 6.92 -15.40
C ARG A 230 1.42 5.53 -16.02
N ALA A 231 1.65 5.41 -17.33
CA ALA A 231 1.71 4.12 -18.02
C ALA A 231 3.02 3.37 -17.73
N THR A 232 4.08 4.10 -17.37
CA THR A 232 5.42 3.57 -17.05
C THR A 232 6.07 4.33 -15.89
N GLY A 233 7.27 3.93 -15.49
CA GLY A 233 8.06 4.65 -14.50
C GLY A 233 7.52 4.57 -13.08
N GLY A 234 8.01 5.45 -12.20
CA GLY A 234 7.63 5.42 -10.78
C GLY A 234 6.15 5.71 -10.53
N GLU A 235 5.56 6.60 -11.33
CA GLU A 235 4.13 6.96 -11.24
C GLU A 235 3.17 5.78 -11.45
N HIS A 236 3.59 4.80 -12.25
CA HIS A 236 2.82 3.60 -12.55
C HIS A 236 2.65 2.67 -11.34
N TYR A 237 3.63 2.67 -10.43
CA TYR A 237 3.70 1.77 -9.27
C TYR A 237 3.43 2.49 -7.94
N GLN A 238 3.28 3.81 -7.93
CA GLN A 238 3.08 4.60 -6.71
C GLN A 238 1.90 4.09 -5.86
N GLY A 239 2.18 3.82 -4.59
CA GLY A 239 1.24 3.30 -3.60
C GLY A 239 0.93 1.81 -3.75
N MET A 240 1.59 1.09 -4.66
CA MET A 240 1.36 -0.33 -4.89
C MET A 240 2.34 -1.21 -4.13
N ARG A 241 1.90 -2.42 -3.80
CA ARG A 241 2.75 -3.49 -3.31
C ARG A 241 3.50 -4.12 -4.47
N VAL A 242 4.83 -4.08 -4.39
CA VAL A 242 5.73 -4.59 -5.44
C VAL A 242 6.77 -5.54 -4.85
N ARG A 243 7.37 -6.36 -5.72
CA ARG A 243 8.57 -7.15 -5.46
C ARG A 243 9.66 -6.70 -6.43
N ILE A 244 10.79 -6.26 -5.89
CA ILE A 244 11.99 -5.93 -6.67
C ILE A 244 13.02 -7.03 -6.47
N ASN A 245 13.40 -7.68 -7.56
CA ASN A 245 14.31 -8.83 -7.51
C ASN A 245 15.78 -8.42 -7.64
N ASN A 246 16.65 -9.29 -7.13
CA ASN A 246 18.09 -9.26 -7.37
C ASN A 246 18.79 -7.95 -6.95
N LEU A 247 18.39 -7.42 -5.79
CA LEU A 247 19.01 -6.25 -5.18
C LEU A 247 20.23 -6.65 -4.34
N THR A 248 21.19 -5.74 -4.17
CA THR A 248 22.27 -5.83 -3.19
C THR A 248 22.32 -4.54 -2.38
N LEU A 249 22.52 -4.61 -1.06
CA LEU A 249 22.64 -3.41 -0.24
C LEU A 249 24.00 -2.74 -0.49
N VAL A 250 23.96 -1.45 -0.84
CA VAL A 250 25.13 -0.56 -0.96
C VAL A 250 25.44 0.06 0.41
N THR A 251 24.40 0.40 1.17
CA THR A 251 24.54 0.93 2.55
C THR A 251 23.60 0.22 3.51
N THR A 252 24.04 0.07 4.76
CA THR A 252 23.27 -0.58 5.83
C THR A 252 22.91 0.37 6.98
N ASN A 253 23.37 1.63 6.94
CA ASN A 253 23.22 2.60 8.04
C ASN A 253 21.76 2.87 8.43
N GLY A 254 20.82 2.76 7.48
CA GLY A 254 19.39 2.93 7.74
C GLY A 254 18.64 1.65 8.08
N TRP A 255 19.32 0.50 8.14
CA TRP A 255 18.72 -0.80 8.44
C TRP A 255 18.50 -0.99 9.94
N ASN A 256 17.75 -0.05 10.54
CA ASN A 256 17.48 -0.04 11.97
C ASN A 256 16.07 0.50 12.25
N PRO A 257 15.16 -0.32 12.80
CA PRO A 257 13.79 0.12 13.10
C PRO A 257 13.70 1.24 14.13
N THR A 258 14.72 1.44 14.97
CA THR A 258 14.72 2.48 16.02
C THR A 258 15.10 3.86 15.50
N ASN A 259 15.59 3.97 14.27
CA ASN A 259 15.95 5.26 13.70
C ASN A 259 14.69 6.10 13.42
N SER A 260 14.83 7.43 13.44
CA SER A 260 13.78 8.33 12.96
C SER A 260 13.46 8.04 11.49
N TRP A 261 12.31 8.51 10.99
CA TRP A 261 11.91 8.30 9.59
C TRP A 261 13.05 8.56 8.61
N ALA A 262 13.65 9.75 8.64
CA ALA A 262 14.77 10.11 7.75
C ALA A 262 16.02 9.22 7.92
N GLY A 263 16.26 8.69 9.12
CA GLY A 263 17.39 7.82 9.43
C GLY A 263 17.18 6.35 9.04
N ARG A 264 16.00 5.96 8.53
CA ARG A 264 15.67 4.57 8.14
C ARG A 264 15.95 4.23 6.67
N LEU A 265 16.81 5.01 6.01
CA LEU A 265 17.12 4.84 4.59
C LEU A 265 18.43 4.07 4.36
N CYS A 266 18.32 3.00 3.59
CA CYS A 266 19.42 2.28 2.97
C CYS A 266 19.40 2.50 1.46
N ILE A 267 20.55 2.32 0.81
CA ILE A 267 20.63 2.28 -0.65
C ILE A 267 20.84 0.84 -1.08
N ALA A 268 20.00 0.34 -1.99
CA ALA A 268 20.21 -0.92 -2.69
C ALA A 268 20.52 -0.66 -4.16
N ALA A 269 21.18 -1.60 -4.82
CA ALA A 269 21.46 -1.55 -6.24
C ALA A 269 21.14 -2.86 -6.96
N ASP A 270 20.81 -2.78 -8.24
CA ASP A 270 20.77 -3.94 -9.15
C ASP A 270 22.18 -4.27 -9.68
N SER A 271 22.30 -5.37 -10.44
CA SER A 271 23.58 -5.80 -11.03
C SER A 271 24.13 -4.86 -12.11
N THR A 272 23.35 -3.88 -12.55
CA THR A 272 23.75 -2.87 -13.56
C THR A 272 24.20 -1.56 -12.92
N GLY A 273 24.09 -1.44 -11.59
CA GLY A 273 24.48 -0.26 -10.83
C GLY A 273 23.36 0.77 -10.63
N ARG A 274 22.13 0.49 -11.07
CA ARG A 274 20.99 1.35 -10.72
C ARG A 274 20.71 1.22 -9.24
N THR A 275 20.39 2.32 -8.58
CA THR A 275 20.16 2.40 -7.14
C THR A 275 18.71 2.68 -6.79
N LEU A 276 18.25 2.28 -5.60
CA LEU A 276 16.96 2.67 -5.05
C LEU A 276 17.07 2.83 -3.53
N PRO A 277 16.52 3.91 -2.94
CA PRO A 277 16.36 4.00 -1.51
C PRO A 277 15.37 2.95 -0.99
N LEU A 278 15.80 2.18 0.01
CA LEU A 278 14.98 1.25 0.75
C LEU A 278 14.74 1.83 2.15
N ARG A 279 13.47 1.99 2.51
CA ARG A 279 13.08 2.49 3.83
C ARG A 279 12.71 1.34 4.75
N HIS A 280 13.41 1.24 5.87
CA HIS A 280 13.18 0.22 6.88
C HIS A 280 11.88 0.50 7.68
N PRO A 281 11.06 -0.51 7.98
CA PRO A 281 9.87 -0.36 8.82
C PRO A 281 10.23 -0.18 10.30
N ARG A 282 9.23 0.08 11.15
CA ARG A 282 9.42 0.18 12.62
C ARG A 282 9.56 -1.16 13.33
N TYR A 283 9.27 -2.27 12.65
CA TYR A 283 9.56 -3.62 13.14
C TYR A 283 10.88 -4.15 12.56
N SER A 284 11.46 -5.15 13.22
CA SER A 284 12.71 -5.76 12.74
C SER A 284 12.47 -6.63 11.50
N LEU A 285 13.24 -6.39 10.44
CA LEU A 285 13.34 -7.29 9.28
C LEU A 285 14.46 -8.34 9.44
N GLY A 286 15.10 -8.39 10.61
CA GLY A 286 16.33 -9.15 10.83
C GLY A 286 17.59 -8.35 10.45
N PRO A 287 18.77 -8.99 10.44
CA PRO A 287 20.01 -8.35 10.01
C PRO A 287 19.91 -7.88 8.54
N PRO A 288 20.68 -6.85 8.14
CA PRO A 288 20.74 -6.45 6.74
C PRO A 288 21.14 -7.65 5.86
N PRO A 289 20.42 -7.93 4.76
CA PRO A 289 20.78 -9.03 3.86
C PRO A 289 22.22 -8.94 3.38
N GLU A 290 22.93 -10.07 3.45
CA GLU A 290 24.24 -10.24 2.82
C GLU A 290 24.05 -10.73 1.38
N GLY A 291 24.71 -10.09 0.42
CA GLY A 291 24.64 -10.46 -0.99
C GLY A 291 23.32 -10.06 -1.66
N VAL A 292 22.89 -10.90 -2.61
CA VAL A 292 21.70 -10.64 -3.44
C VAL A 292 20.44 -11.01 -2.67
N PHE A 293 19.39 -10.20 -2.78
CA PHE A 293 18.09 -10.43 -2.15
C PHE A 293 16.95 -9.86 -2.98
N ASP A 294 15.74 -10.31 -2.69
CA ASP A 294 14.52 -9.67 -3.20
C ASP A 294 13.86 -8.86 -2.09
N ALA A 295 13.31 -7.70 -2.44
CA ALA A 295 12.59 -6.83 -1.51
C ALA A 295 11.12 -6.74 -1.91
N PHE A 296 10.25 -6.90 -0.93
CA PHE A 296 8.82 -6.68 -1.07
C PHE A 296 8.46 -5.44 -0.27
N GLY A 297 7.60 -4.60 -0.82
CA GLY A 297 7.21 -3.39 -0.11
C GLY A 297 6.21 -2.53 -0.86
N ILE A 298 5.92 -1.39 -0.28
CA ILE A 298 5.05 -0.37 -0.84
C ILE A 298 5.94 0.61 -1.61
N PHE A 299 5.72 0.71 -2.92
CA PHE A 299 6.45 1.67 -3.74
C PHE A 299 5.92 3.08 -3.45
N ASN A 300 6.79 3.96 -2.95
CA ASN A 300 6.44 5.27 -2.42
C ASN A 300 7.27 6.36 -3.10
N GLN A 301 6.86 7.61 -2.93
CA GLN A 301 7.59 8.79 -3.34
C GLN A 301 7.74 9.76 -2.17
N GLU A 302 8.97 10.10 -1.80
CA GLU A 302 9.32 11.06 -0.77
C GLU A 302 10.35 12.05 -1.34
N SER A 303 9.91 12.96 -2.22
CA SER A 303 10.83 13.92 -2.86
C SER A 303 11.42 14.96 -1.91
N GLY A 304 10.90 15.05 -0.67
CA GLY A 304 11.32 16.04 0.32
C GLY A 304 10.97 17.49 -0.05
N SER A 305 10.33 17.72 -1.21
CA SER A 305 9.99 19.04 -1.72
C SER A 305 8.59 19.06 -2.30
N GLY A 306 7.76 20.02 -1.88
CA GLY A 306 6.43 20.23 -2.45
C GLY A 306 6.43 20.63 -3.93
N SER A 307 7.58 21.03 -4.49
CA SER A 307 7.73 21.46 -5.89
C SER A 307 8.45 20.47 -6.80
N GLN A 308 8.95 19.34 -6.27
CA GLN A 308 9.58 18.29 -7.07
C GLN A 308 8.72 17.05 -7.01
N GLY A 309 8.00 16.75 -8.10
CA GLY A 309 7.11 15.59 -8.20
C GLY A 309 7.55 14.52 -9.20
N THR A 310 8.76 14.63 -9.76
CA THR A 310 9.25 13.74 -10.83
C THR A 310 10.34 12.77 -10.37
N ASN A 311 10.65 12.75 -9.08
CA ASN A 311 11.72 11.95 -8.47
C ASN A 311 11.41 11.62 -7.01
N GLY A 312 12.39 11.03 -6.30
CA GLY A 312 12.26 10.74 -4.87
C GLY A 312 11.55 9.41 -4.58
N TYR A 313 11.48 8.52 -5.55
CA TYR A 313 10.90 7.20 -5.33
C TYR A 313 11.75 6.35 -4.38
N GLU A 314 11.08 5.52 -3.60
CA GLU A 314 11.68 4.62 -2.63
C GLU A 314 10.78 3.40 -2.44
N LEU A 315 11.32 2.35 -1.82
CA LEU A 315 10.53 1.21 -1.38
C LEU A 315 10.42 1.22 0.14
N PHE A 316 9.19 1.34 0.67
CA PHE A 316 8.94 1.03 2.07
C PHE A 316 8.93 -0.49 2.24
N VAL A 317 9.99 -1.03 2.81
CA VAL A 317 10.25 -2.47 2.83
C VAL A 317 9.36 -3.15 3.87
N GLN A 318 8.66 -4.20 3.44
CA GLN A 318 7.83 -5.03 4.31
C GLN A 318 8.45 -6.41 4.56
N GLN A 319 9.21 -6.91 3.58
CA GLN A 319 9.87 -8.20 3.66
C GLN A 319 11.11 -8.18 2.77
N VAL A 320 12.15 -8.88 3.22
CA VAL A 320 13.30 -9.22 2.37
C VAL A 320 13.48 -10.73 2.31
N ILE A 321 13.97 -11.18 1.18
CA ILE A 321 14.25 -12.59 0.93
C ILE A 321 15.68 -12.68 0.42
N PRO A 322 16.64 -12.99 1.31
CA PRO A 322 18.01 -13.24 0.89
C PRO A 322 18.03 -14.35 -0.15
N GLN A 323 18.62 -14.07 -1.31
CA GLN A 323 18.98 -15.11 -2.25
C GLN A 323 20.30 -15.71 -1.76
N GLN A 324 20.24 -16.51 -0.71
CA GLN A 324 21.38 -17.37 -0.41
C GLN A 324 21.59 -18.27 -1.61
N THR A 325 22.84 -18.33 -2.09
CA THR A 325 23.20 -19.30 -3.12
C THR A 325 22.80 -20.67 -2.62
N PRO A 326 22.01 -21.44 -3.39
CA PRO A 326 21.75 -22.83 -3.04
C PRO A 326 23.09 -23.54 -2.82
N ALA A 327 23.25 -24.14 -1.65
CA ALA A 327 24.47 -24.82 -1.29
C ALA A 327 24.26 -26.33 -1.36
N ILE A 328 25.34 -27.03 -1.70
CA ILE A 328 25.42 -28.48 -1.58
C ILE A 328 26.57 -28.82 -0.65
N ALA A 329 26.29 -29.60 0.38
CA ALA A 329 27.30 -30.21 1.24
C ALA A 329 27.28 -31.72 1.03
N ILE A 330 28.46 -32.33 0.88
CA ILE A 330 28.60 -33.77 0.65
C ILE A 330 29.26 -34.42 1.86
N ALA A 331 28.57 -35.39 2.44
CA ALA A 331 29.09 -36.28 3.48
C ALA A 331 28.68 -37.73 3.15
N SER A 332 28.00 -38.44 4.08
CA SER A 332 27.33 -39.70 3.75
C SER A 332 26.12 -39.51 2.81
N LYS A 333 25.60 -38.29 2.72
CA LYS A 333 24.51 -37.86 1.84
C LYS A 333 24.85 -36.52 1.18
N ALA A 334 24.18 -36.21 0.09
CA ALA A 334 24.13 -34.83 -0.41
C ALA A 334 23.07 -34.06 0.38
N MET A 335 23.47 -32.97 1.03
CA MET A 335 22.58 -32.02 1.67
C MET A 335 22.48 -30.80 0.78
N LEU A 336 21.30 -30.59 0.18
CA LEU A 336 21.00 -29.39 -0.57
C LEU A 336 20.24 -28.43 0.32
N SER A 337 20.66 -27.16 0.32
CA SER A 337 20.02 -26.13 1.13
C SER A 337 19.80 -24.85 0.34
N TRP A 338 18.63 -24.22 0.51
CA TRP A 338 18.28 -22.96 -0.15
C TRP A 338 17.36 -22.11 0.74
N PRO A 339 17.17 -20.81 0.48
CA PRO A 339 16.28 -19.97 1.27
C PRO A 339 14.86 -20.55 1.36
N ALA A 340 14.29 -20.56 2.57
CA ALA A 340 12.90 -20.94 2.80
C ALA A 340 11.91 -19.84 2.41
N GLY A 341 12.36 -18.58 2.39
CA GLY A 341 11.56 -17.46 1.92
C GLY A 341 11.55 -17.38 0.39
N GLY A 342 10.40 -17.07 -0.20
CA GLY A 342 10.29 -16.60 -1.59
C GLY A 342 9.51 -17.52 -2.50
N ALA A 343 10.08 -17.78 -3.67
CA ALA A 343 9.46 -18.61 -4.69
C ALA A 343 9.41 -20.09 -4.23
N ALA A 344 8.34 -20.81 -4.59
CA ALA A 344 8.27 -22.24 -4.35
C ALA A 344 9.21 -22.95 -5.34
N PHE A 345 10.15 -23.75 -4.84
CA PHE A 345 11.12 -24.46 -5.66
C PHE A 345 10.95 -25.97 -5.54
N GLU A 346 11.05 -26.67 -6.66
CA GLU A 346 11.28 -28.11 -6.72
C GLU A 346 12.77 -28.37 -6.95
N VAL A 347 13.32 -29.33 -6.20
CA VAL A 347 14.67 -29.80 -6.44
C VAL A 347 14.62 -30.83 -7.56
N GLU A 348 15.45 -30.64 -8.58
CA GLU A 348 15.63 -31.61 -9.66
C GLU A 348 17.07 -32.10 -9.69
N TYR A 349 17.27 -33.34 -10.11
CA TYR A 349 18.57 -33.94 -10.32
C TYR A 349 18.75 -34.46 -11.75
N SER A 350 19.99 -34.58 -12.18
CA SER A 350 20.38 -35.22 -13.44
C SER A 350 21.69 -35.99 -13.24
N THR A 351 21.92 -37.04 -14.03
CA THR A 351 23.21 -37.74 -14.10
C THR A 351 24.02 -37.37 -15.35
N ASP A 352 23.43 -36.62 -16.28
CA ASP A 352 23.99 -36.33 -17.61
C ASP A 352 23.79 -34.87 -18.09
N LEU A 353 23.24 -34.00 -17.22
CA LEU A 353 22.87 -32.60 -17.49
C LEU A 353 21.76 -32.38 -18.53
N THR A 354 21.23 -33.44 -19.12
CA THR A 354 20.20 -33.36 -20.19
C THR A 354 18.85 -33.85 -19.71
N ASN A 355 18.81 -34.95 -18.95
CA ASN A 355 17.59 -35.54 -18.41
C ASN A 355 17.45 -35.16 -16.93
N TRP A 356 16.44 -34.34 -16.62
CA TRP A 356 16.18 -33.84 -15.28
C TRP A 356 14.97 -34.54 -14.66
N HIS A 357 15.11 -34.96 -13.41
CA HIS A 357 14.09 -35.66 -12.63
C HIS A 357 13.82 -34.91 -11.33
N VAL A 358 12.55 -34.81 -10.92
CA VAL A 358 12.19 -34.24 -9.62
C VAL A 358 12.69 -35.15 -8.50
N LEU A 359 13.37 -34.55 -7.52
CA LEU A 359 13.80 -35.21 -6.29
C LEU A 359 12.63 -35.19 -5.30
N ASN A 360 11.97 -36.33 -5.12
CA ASN A 360 10.78 -36.47 -4.27
C ASN A 360 11.09 -36.58 -2.75
N ASN A 361 12.32 -36.26 -2.35
CA ASN A 361 12.72 -36.34 -0.96
C ASN A 361 12.07 -35.21 -0.16
N PRO A 362 11.70 -35.46 1.11
CA PRO A 362 11.03 -34.45 1.91
C PRO A 362 11.94 -33.24 2.13
N VAL A 363 11.40 -32.06 1.85
CA VAL A 363 12.04 -30.79 2.18
C VAL A 363 11.73 -30.44 3.63
N ILE A 364 12.77 -30.19 4.41
CA ILE A 364 12.67 -29.79 5.81
C ILE A 364 13.05 -28.32 5.89
N ALA A 365 12.13 -27.47 6.36
CA ALA A 365 12.44 -26.08 6.67
C ALA A 365 13.04 -25.98 8.08
N ILE A 366 14.28 -25.48 8.18
CA ILE A 366 14.95 -25.17 9.45
C ILE A 366 15.30 -23.68 9.43
N ALA A 367 14.68 -22.91 10.33
CA ALA A 367 14.77 -21.45 10.35
C ALA A 367 14.42 -20.84 8.98
N SER A 368 15.33 -20.10 8.35
CA SER A 368 15.15 -19.45 7.05
C SER A 368 15.67 -20.28 5.86
N THR A 369 15.91 -21.58 6.05
CA THR A 369 16.56 -22.44 5.04
C THR A 369 15.78 -23.74 4.85
N ASN A 370 15.42 -24.03 3.61
CA ASN A 370 14.95 -25.34 3.18
C ASN A 370 16.14 -26.27 3.01
N ILE A 371 16.00 -27.52 3.47
CA ILE A 371 17.01 -28.57 3.37
C ILE A 371 16.36 -29.82 2.78
N VAL A 372 17.03 -30.44 1.81
CA VAL A 372 16.72 -31.81 1.39
C VAL A 372 17.98 -32.66 1.44
N LEU A 373 17.83 -33.90 1.89
CA LEU A 373 18.89 -34.90 1.89
C LEU A 373 18.66 -35.88 0.76
N ASP A 374 19.67 -36.11 -0.07
CA ASP A 374 19.67 -37.10 -1.14
C ASP A 374 20.78 -38.15 -0.92
N GLU A 375 20.46 -39.40 -1.25
CA GLU A 375 21.41 -40.50 -1.17
C GLU A 375 22.38 -40.45 -2.34
N LEU A 376 23.66 -40.73 -2.09
CA LEU A 376 24.71 -40.76 -3.11
C LEU A 376 24.69 -42.10 -3.88
N THR A 377 23.60 -42.38 -4.59
CA THR A 377 23.40 -43.67 -5.31
C THR A 377 24.10 -43.74 -6.67
N TYR A 378 24.64 -42.63 -7.15
CA TYR A 378 25.31 -42.52 -8.45
C TYR A 378 26.72 -41.94 -8.30
N PRO A 379 27.68 -42.33 -9.16
CA PRO A 379 29.04 -41.80 -9.12
C PRO A 379 29.12 -40.30 -9.42
N GLN A 380 28.12 -39.76 -10.13
CA GLN A 380 27.97 -38.35 -10.39
C GLN A 380 26.48 -37.98 -10.43
N ARG A 381 26.15 -36.82 -9.85
CA ARG A 381 24.82 -36.23 -9.88
C ARG A 381 24.93 -34.72 -9.93
N PHE A 382 24.06 -34.09 -10.71
CA PHE A 382 23.88 -32.65 -10.83
C PHE A 382 22.54 -32.29 -10.24
N TYR A 383 22.42 -31.08 -9.69
CA TYR A 383 21.19 -30.62 -9.06
C TYR A 383 20.85 -29.21 -9.53
N ARG A 384 19.56 -28.90 -9.59
CA ARG A 384 19.05 -27.55 -9.81
C ARG A 384 17.79 -27.31 -9.00
N LEU A 385 17.50 -26.05 -8.72
CA LEU A 385 16.19 -25.62 -8.24
C LEU A 385 15.38 -25.12 -9.41
N ARG A 386 14.21 -25.72 -9.65
CA ARG A 386 13.23 -25.20 -10.61
C ARG A 386 12.12 -24.48 -9.86
N LYS A 387 11.86 -23.23 -10.25
CA LYS A 387 10.75 -22.45 -9.72
C LYS A 387 9.41 -23.06 -10.17
N THR A 388 8.44 -23.12 -9.26
CA THR A 388 7.12 -23.76 -9.49
C THR A 388 5.95 -22.78 -9.43
N ASN A 389 6.21 -21.50 -9.20
CA ASN A 389 5.22 -20.43 -9.17
C ASN A 389 5.54 -19.29 -10.11
#